data_AF-T0HDP1-F1
#
_entry.id   AF-T0HDP1-F1
#
_cell.length_a   1.000
_cell.length_b   1.000
_cell.length_c   1.000
_cell.angle_alpha   90.00
_cell.angle_beta   90.00
_cell.angle_gamma   90.00
#
_symmetry.space_group_name_H-M   'P 1'
#
loop_
_entity.id
_entity.type
_entity.pdbx_description
1 polymer ?
#
loop_
_entity_poly.entity_id
_entity_poly.type
_entity_poly.pdbx_seq_one_letter_code
_entity_poly.pdbx_strand_id
1 'polypeptide(L)'
;MKALFGITVCVVLSIPISVSADYSSNGATHLVRVERGLKTNEFLIRALNSSISNLGSETDKALYKRIIQHHVETNELYFQFDLEKSYFELKRTQNLLLILYSDLIETSKKTIRGELNSLGQKTIRGTETKPKKHLELAYRELAAAEQKKTIADNTRPYLQPIKLELLYESLKLLKQSRKYVVLLSMEYLSDFPPDPESEDFLGILNEINRAMFSRKDEFAKIHFDNHFHAYSGENLYDTYWQNPALEELEKPLGDVDAAYLRLRRHAKR
;
A
#
# COMPACT_ATOMS: atom_id res chain seq x y z
N MET A 1 -23.08 -64.17 -65.11
CA MET A 1 -24.10 -63.15 -64.75
C MET A 1 -24.39 -63.26 -63.26
N LYS A 2 -24.49 -62.10 -62.58
CA LYS A 2 -24.72 -61.84 -61.15
C LYS A 2 -23.47 -61.91 -60.25
N ALA A 3 -22.73 -60.80 -60.20
CA ALA A 3 -21.86 -60.44 -59.10
C ALA A 3 -22.65 -59.52 -58.14
N LEU A 4 -22.79 -59.92 -56.87
CA LEU A 4 -23.28 -59.07 -55.79
C LEU A 4 -22.13 -58.17 -55.31
N PHE A 5 -22.23 -56.87 -55.54
CA PHE A 5 -21.38 -55.88 -54.89
C PHE A 5 -21.98 -55.52 -53.52
N GLY A 6 -21.37 -56.02 -52.45
CA GLY A 6 -21.63 -55.56 -51.09
C GLY A 6 -20.88 -54.26 -50.82
N ILE A 7 -21.61 -53.17 -50.58
CA ILE A 7 -21.04 -51.88 -50.20
C ILE A 7 -20.64 -51.96 -48.73
N THR A 8 -19.33 -52.01 -48.47
CA THR A 8 -18.76 -51.87 -47.12
C THR A 8 -18.59 -50.39 -46.84
N VAL A 9 -19.46 -49.82 -45.98
CA VAL A 9 -19.33 -48.44 -45.51
C VAL A 9 -18.26 -48.42 -44.41
N CYS A 10 -17.05 -47.99 -44.76
CA CYS A 10 -16.01 -47.66 -43.78
C CYS A 10 -16.39 -46.36 -43.06
N VAL A 11 -17.00 -46.49 -41.87
CA VAL A 11 -17.14 -45.38 -40.92
C VAL A 11 -15.75 -45.11 -40.34
N VAL A 12 -15.07 -44.11 -40.89
CA VAL A 12 -13.85 -43.54 -40.29
C VAL A 12 -14.30 -42.83 -39.02
N LEU A 13 -14.09 -43.47 -37.87
CA LEU A 13 -14.19 -42.85 -36.54
C LEU A 13 -13.11 -41.77 -36.44
N SER A 14 -13.50 -40.53 -36.71
CA SER A 14 -12.74 -39.33 -36.37
C SER A 14 -12.61 -39.26 -34.86
N ILE A 15 -11.43 -39.62 -34.36
CA ILE A 15 -11.02 -39.37 -32.98
C ILE A 15 -11.05 -37.85 -32.78
N PRO A 16 -11.84 -37.29 -31.85
CA PRO A 16 -11.75 -35.88 -31.55
C PRO A 16 -10.39 -35.62 -30.90
N ILE A 17 -9.55 -34.85 -31.57
CA ILE A 17 -8.37 -34.23 -30.97
C ILE A 17 -8.92 -33.11 -30.06
N SER A 18 -9.32 -33.49 -28.84
CA SER A 18 -9.79 -32.56 -27.82
C SER A 18 -8.75 -32.42 -26.73
N VAL A 19 -7.62 -31.76 -27.04
CA VAL A 19 -6.68 -31.24 -26.03
C VAL A 19 -5.97 -30.04 -26.66
N SER A 20 -6.34 -28.80 -26.31
CA SER A 20 -5.48 -27.58 -26.34
C SER A 20 -6.21 -26.25 -26.02
N ALA A 21 -7.55 -26.20 -25.95
CA ALA A 21 -8.26 -24.93 -25.72
C ALA A 21 -8.30 -24.47 -24.24
N ASP A 22 -8.30 -25.40 -23.28
CA ASP A 22 -8.45 -25.04 -21.85
C ASP A 22 -7.17 -24.48 -21.20
N TYR A 23 -5.99 -24.86 -21.71
CA TYR A 23 -4.70 -24.37 -21.17
C TYR A 23 -4.41 -22.92 -21.59
N SER A 24 -4.80 -22.51 -22.80
CA SER A 24 -4.58 -21.15 -23.29
C SER A 24 -5.50 -20.12 -22.62
N SER A 25 -6.75 -20.51 -22.33
CA SER A 25 -7.74 -19.73 -21.57
C SER A 25 -7.27 -19.40 -20.14
N ASN A 26 -6.74 -20.41 -19.44
CA ASN A 26 -6.22 -20.23 -18.09
C ASN A 26 -4.96 -19.35 -18.09
N GLY A 27 -4.00 -19.60 -19.00
CA GLY A 27 -2.78 -18.79 -19.11
C GLY A 27 -3.06 -17.31 -19.37
N ALA A 28 -3.96 -16.98 -20.29
CA ALA A 28 -4.38 -15.61 -20.57
C ALA A 28 -5.04 -14.94 -19.36
N THR A 29 -5.87 -15.68 -18.62
CA THR A 29 -6.52 -15.19 -17.40
C THR A 29 -5.51 -14.93 -16.28
N HIS A 30 -4.51 -15.81 -16.12
CA HIS A 30 -3.43 -15.64 -15.16
C HIS A 30 -2.56 -14.42 -15.51
N LEU A 31 -2.22 -14.24 -16.79
CA LEU A 31 -1.46 -13.08 -17.27
C LEU A 31 -2.16 -11.77 -16.91
N VAL A 32 -3.45 -11.62 -17.25
CA VAL A 32 -4.21 -10.40 -16.96
C VAL A 32 -4.31 -10.13 -15.45
N ARG A 33 -4.51 -11.18 -14.65
CA ARG A 33 -4.59 -11.06 -13.18
C ARG A 33 -3.26 -10.62 -12.58
N VAL A 34 -2.15 -11.20 -13.03
CA VAL A 34 -0.81 -10.86 -12.55
C VAL A 34 -0.45 -9.44 -12.97
N GLU A 35 -0.67 -9.05 -14.22
CA GLU A 35 -0.37 -7.70 -14.72
C GLU A 35 -1.15 -6.63 -13.95
N ARG A 36 -2.46 -6.83 -13.76
CA ARG A 36 -3.29 -5.92 -12.96
C ARG A 36 -2.81 -5.88 -11.51
N GLY A 37 -2.50 -7.04 -10.94
CA GLY A 37 -1.99 -7.15 -9.57
C GLY A 37 -0.66 -6.43 -9.37
N LEU A 38 0.27 -6.53 -10.33
CA LEU A 38 1.55 -5.83 -10.32
C LEU A 38 1.35 -4.32 -10.28
N LYS A 39 0.51 -3.78 -11.17
CA LYS A 39 0.17 -2.35 -11.21
C LYS A 39 -0.46 -1.87 -9.90
N THR A 40 -1.39 -2.65 -9.35
CA THR A 40 -2.02 -2.34 -8.06
C THR A 40 -1.02 -2.37 -6.91
N ASN A 41 -0.15 -3.38 -6.86
CA ASN A 41 0.88 -3.48 -5.82
C ASN A 41 1.85 -2.30 -5.90
N GLU A 42 2.36 -1.97 -7.10
CA GLU A 42 3.26 -0.82 -7.28
C GLU A 42 2.65 0.47 -6.73
N PHE A 43 1.39 0.75 -7.10
CA PHE A 43 0.67 1.93 -6.61
C PHE A 43 0.58 1.96 -5.08
N LEU A 44 0.19 0.85 -4.46
CA LEU A 44 0.05 0.73 -3.00
C LEU A 44 1.40 0.88 -2.28
N ILE A 45 2.45 0.23 -2.80
CA ILE A 45 3.79 0.34 -2.24
C ILE A 45 4.28 1.80 -2.31
N ARG A 46 4.10 2.48 -3.45
CA ARG A 46 4.47 3.90 -3.60
C ARG A 46 3.67 4.81 -2.67
N ALA A 47 2.38 4.53 -2.46
CA ALA A 47 1.55 5.29 -1.53
C ALA A 47 2.03 5.22 -0.07
N LEU A 48 2.62 4.10 0.34
CA LEU A 48 3.21 3.94 1.67
C LEU A 48 4.54 4.68 1.85
N ASN A 49 5.27 4.95 0.76
CA ASN A 49 6.65 5.45 0.78
C ASN A 49 6.84 6.67 1.70
N SER A 50 5.96 7.67 1.59
CA SER A 50 6.00 8.88 2.43
C SER A 50 5.89 8.55 3.91
N SER A 51 4.96 7.67 4.28
CA SER A 51 4.68 7.28 5.66
C SER A 51 5.86 6.54 6.27
N ILE A 52 6.45 5.61 5.52
CA ILE A 52 7.60 4.83 5.98
C ILE A 52 8.87 5.68 6.04
N SER A 53 9.12 6.51 5.03
CA SER A 53 10.33 7.33 4.96
C SER A 53 10.34 8.44 6.02
N ASN A 54 9.18 9.06 6.28
CA ASN A 54 9.11 10.19 7.21
C ASN A 54 8.93 9.76 8.67
N LEU A 55 8.10 8.74 8.91
CA LEU A 55 7.59 8.40 10.25
C LEU A 55 7.72 6.91 10.60
N GLY A 56 8.17 6.08 9.66
CA GLY A 56 8.28 4.64 9.86
C GLY A 56 9.40 4.27 10.84
N SER A 57 9.12 3.28 11.68
CA SER A 57 10.13 2.65 12.52
C SER A 57 11.08 1.78 11.70
N GLU A 58 12.20 1.34 12.29
CA GLU A 58 13.12 0.43 11.61
C GLU A 58 12.47 -0.92 11.25
N THR A 59 11.51 -1.39 12.05
CA THR A 59 10.74 -2.59 11.73
C THR A 59 9.82 -2.37 10.52
N ASP A 60 9.19 -1.20 10.43
CA ASP A 60 8.34 -0.84 9.28
C ASP A 60 9.17 -0.73 8.01
N LYS A 61 10.36 -0.11 8.09
CA LYS A 61 11.30 0.01 6.97
C LYS A 61 11.79 -1.36 6.49
N ALA A 62 12.09 -2.27 7.42
CA ALA A 62 12.52 -3.64 7.08
C ALA A 62 11.40 -4.42 6.37
N LEU A 63 10.16 -4.33 6.87
CA LEU A 63 9.01 -4.95 6.22
C LEU A 63 8.70 -4.31 4.86
N TYR A 64 8.82 -2.98 4.76
CA TYR A 64 8.64 -2.26 3.49
C TYR A 64 9.66 -2.67 2.44
N LYS A 65 10.95 -2.80 2.82
CA LYS A 65 12.00 -3.36 1.97
C LYS A 65 11.65 -4.77 1.50
N ARG A 66 11.21 -5.64 2.43
CA ARG A 66 10.80 -7.02 2.13
C ARG A 66 9.65 -7.08 1.13
N ILE A 67 8.65 -6.21 1.27
CA ILE A 67 7.54 -6.09 0.31
C ILE A 67 8.05 -5.73 -1.09
N ILE A 68 8.98 -4.77 -1.18
CA ILE A 68 9.57 -4.37 -2.47
C ILE A 68 10.39 -5.51 -3.08
N GLN A 69 11.16 -6.25 -2.29
CA GLN A 69 11.89 -7.44 -2.74
C GLN A 69 10.97 -8.48 -3.38
N HIS A 70 9.86 -8.84 -2.72
CA HIS A 70 8.86 -9.75 -3.30
C HIS A 70 8.17 -9.17 -4.53
N HIS A 71 7.93 -7.86 -4.56
CA HIS A 71 7.36 -7.21 -5.73
C HIS A 71 8.31 -7.26 -6.93
N VAL A 72 9.61 -7.04 -6.72
CA VAL A 72 10.63 -7.20 -7.76
C VAL A 72 10.68 -8.66 -8.24
N GLU A 73 10.71 -9.64 -7.33
CA GLU A 73 10.70 -11.05 -7.72
C GLU A 73 9.44 -11.44 -8.50
N THR A 74 8.28 -10.91 -8.12
CA THR A 74 7.03 -11.10 -8.85
C THR A 74 7.15 -10.59 -10.30
N ASN A 75 7.81 -9.44 -10.50
CA ASN A 75 8.09 -8.89 -11.83
C ASN A 75 9.09 -9.76 -12.61
N GLU A 76 10.17 -10.24 -11.98
CA GLU A 76 11.13 -11.15 -12.62
C GLU A 76 10.44 -12.43 -13.13
N LEU A 77 9.61 -13.06 -12.29
CA LEU A 77 8.85 -14.25 -12.65
C LEU A 77 7.83 -13.97 -13.76
N TYR A 78 7.17 -12.81 -13.72
CA TYR A 78 6.24 -12.38 -14.76
C TYR A 78 6.94 -12.22 -16.12
N PHE A 79 8.10 -11.56 -16.16
CA PHE A 79 8.89 -11.39 -17.39
C PHE A 79 9.47 -12.70 -17.92
N GLN A 80 9.72 -13.68 -17.05
CA GLN A 80 10.10 -15.05 -17.44
C GLN A 80 8.91 -15.89 -17.91
N PHE A 81 7.68 -15.34 -17.92
CA PHE A 81 6.44 -16.06 -18.20
C PHE A 81 6.15 -17.24 -17.24
N ASP A 82 6.74 -17.25 -16.05
CA ASP A 82 6.41 -18.20 -14.98
C ASP A 82 5.17 -17.69 -14.20
N LEU A 83 4.01 -17.70 -14.88
CA LEU A 83 2.78 -17.05 -14.43
C LEU A 83 2.21 -17.66 -13.14
N GLU A 84 2.42 -18.96 -12.94
CA GLU A 84 1.96 -19.65 -11.73
C GLU A 84 2.73 -19.14 -10.50
N LYS A 85 4.06 -19.18 -10.54
CA LYS A 85 4.88 -18.69 -9.43
C LYS A 85 4.74 -17.18 -9.23
N SER A 86 4.66 -16.43 -10.33
CA SER A 86 4.41 -14.98 -10.25
C SER A 86 3.08 -14.69 -9.54
N TYR A 87 2.03 -15.47 -9.79
CA TYR A 87 0.76 -15.31 -9.07
C TYR A 87 0.88 -15.62 -7.56
N PHE A 88 1.64 -16.65 -7.17
CA PHE A 88 1.89 -16.95 -5.76
C PHE A 88 2.70 -15.85 -5.06
N GLU A 89 3.78 -15.36 -5.66
CA GLU A 89 4.60 -14.26 -5.11
C GLU A 89 3.84 -12.92 -5.08
N LEU A 90 2.96 -12.68 -6.06
CA LEU A 90 2.03 -11.55 -6.03
C LEU A 90 1.14 -11.61 -4.79
N LYS A 91 0.56 -12.78 -4.48
CA LYS A 91 -0.29 -12.98 -3.29
C LYS A 91 0.49 -12.83 -2.00
N ARG A 92 1.73 -13.30 -1.96
CA ARG A 92 2.64 -13.10 -0.83
C ARG A 92 2.92 -11.62 -0.58
N THR A 93 3.26 -10.88 -1.62
CA THR A 93 3.43 -9.42 -1.57
C THR A 93 2.18 -8.73 -1.00
N GLN A 94 0.98 -9.14 -1.46
CA GLN A 94 -0.28 -8.60 -0.95
C GLN A 94 -0.51 -8.90 0.53
N ASN A 95 -0.18 -10.11 1.00
CA ASN A 95 -0.31 -10.47 2.42
C ASN A 95 0.62 -9.61 3.30
N LEU A 96 1.86 -9.39 2.87
CA LEU A 96 2.81 -8.52 3.59
C LEU A 96 2.35 -7.05 3.60
N LEU A 97 1.81 -6.57 2.48
CA LEU A 97 1.19 -5.25 2.41
C LEU A 97 0.03 -5.09 3.40
N LEU A 98 -0.83 -6.12 3.55
CA LEU A 98 -1.95 -6.07 4.50
C LEU A 98 -1.47 -5.86 5.94
N ILE A 99 -0.38 -6.54 6.32
CA ILE A 99 0.24 -6.42 7.65
C ILE A 99 0.72 -4.98 7.84
N LEU A 100 1.59 -4.49 6.93
CA LEU A 100 2.17 -3.16 7.03
C LEU A 100 1.11 -2.03 7.03
N TYR A 101 0.12 -2.10 6.15
CA TYR A 101 -0.98 -1.14 6.15
C TYR A 101 -1.77 -1.16 7.46
N SER A 102 -2.11 -2.36 7.96
CA SER A 102 -2.90 -2.49 9.18
C SER A 102 -2.18 -1.88 10.38
N ASP A 103 -0.90 -2.20 10.56
CA ASP A 103 -0.10 -1.73 11.70
C ASP A 103 0.11 -0.21 11.64
N LEU A 104 0.36 0.33 10.45
CA LEU A 104 0.53 1.76 10.23
C LEU A 104 -0.76 2.55 10.50
N ILE A 105 -1.90 2.03 10.06
CA ILE A 105 -3.23 2.61 10.30
C ILE A 105 -3.54 2.60 11.81
N GLU A 106 -3.32 1.49 12.50
CA GLU A 106 -3.57 1.37 13.93
C GLU A 106 -2.71 2.34 14.75
N THR A 107 -1.42 2.42 14.44
CA THR A 107 -0.49 3.34 15.08
C THR A 107 -0.89 4.79 14.83
N SER A 108 -1.15 5.15 13.57
CA SER A 108 -1.55 6.52 13.19
C SER A 108 -2.86 6.93 13.84
N LYS A 109 -3.87 6.05 13.83
CA LYS A 109 -5.16 6.24 14.49
C LYS A 109 -5.02 6.53 15.97
N LYS A 110 -4.18 5.77 16.67
CA LYS A 110 -3.91 5.96 18.10
C LYS A 110 -3.29 7.34 18.37
N THR A 111 -2.29 7.73 17.59
CA THR A 111 -1.63 9.03 17.69
C THR A 111 -2.59 10.18 17.43
N ILE A 112 -3.29 10.17 16.28
CA ILE A 112 -4.24 11.22 15.89
C ILE A 112 -5.35 11.37 16.93
N ARG A 113 -5.91 10.27 17.44
CA ARG A 113 -6.92 10.32 18.50
C ARG A 113 -6.39 10.97 19.77
N GLY A 114 -5.17 10.64 20.18
CA GLY A 114 -4.53 11.24 21.36
C GLY A 114 -4.35 12.76 21.20
N GLU A 115 -3.86 13.19 20.03
CA GLU A 115 -3.68 14.60 19.68
C GLU A 115 -5.03 15.34 19.66
N LEU A 116 -6.06 14.77 19.03
CA LEU A 116 -7.40 15.37 18.96
C LEU A 116 -8.08 15.47 20.31
N ASN A 117 -7.89 14.51 21.21
CA ASN A 117 -8.43 14.58 22.57
C ASN A 117 -7.80 15.73 23.36
N SER A 118 -6.49 15.92 23.23
CA SER A 118 -5.75 17.02 23.87
C SER A 118 -6.16 18.39 23.30
N LEU A 119 -6.14 18.52 21.97
CA LEU A 119 -6.48 19.76 21.28
C LEU A 119 -7.96 20.11 21.45
N GLY A 120 -8.84 19.12 21.42
CA GLY A 120 -10.29 19.30 21.59
C GLY A 120 -10.65 19.99 22.91
N GLN A 121 -9.95 19.68 24.01
CA GLN A 121 -10.16 20.36 25.29
C GLN A 121 -9.86 21.87 25.20
N LYS A 122 -8.82 22.26 24.45
CA LYS A 122 -8.47 23.67 24.22
C LYS A 122 -9.48 24.33 23.30
N THR A 123 -9.85 23.66 22.21
CA THR A 123 -10.77 24.18 21.20
C THR A 123 -12.18 24.42 21.73
N ILE A 124 -12.70 23.54 22.59
CA ILE A 124 -14.05 23.69 23.16
C ILE A 124 -14.13 24.92 24.08
N ARG A 125 -13.05 25.20 24.83
CA ARG A 125 -12.95 26.37 25.71
C ARG A 125 -12.79 27.68 24.93
N GLY A 126 -12.28 27.62 23.70
CA GLY A 126 -12.18 28.76 22.80
C GLY A 126 -13.52 29.24 22.28
N THR A 127 -13.58 30.53 21.91
CA THR A 127 -14.76 31.15 21.29
C THR A 127 -14.73 31.10 19.77
N GLU A 128 -13.55 30.87 19.19
CA GLU A 128 -13.33 30.92 17.75
C GLU A 128 -14.03 29.78 16.98
N THR A 129 -14.54 30.11 15.80
CA THR A 129 -15.28 29.19 14.94
C THR A 129 -14.37 28.32 14.08
N LYS A 130 -13.25 28.88 13.58
CA LYS A 130 -12.31 28.18 12.69
C LYS A 130 -11.69 26.93 13.35
N PRO A 131 -11.13 26.99 14.57
CA PRO A 131 -10.58 25.81 15.22
C PRO A 131 -11.64 24.76 15.55
N LYS A 132 -12.85 25.17 15.96
CA LYS A 132 -13.98 24.23 16.16
C LYS A 132 -14.31 23.47 14.88
N LYS A 133 -14.29 24.17 13.74
CA LYS A 133 -14.53 23.54 12.45
C LYS A 133 -13.43 22.53 12.09
N HIS A 134 -12.16 22.87 12.29
CA HIS A 134 -11.06 21.93 12.06
C HIS A 134 -11.16 20.70 12.95
N LEU A 135 -11.56 20.85 14.21
CA LEU A 135 -11.78 19.75 15.14
C LEU A 135 -12.88 18.79 14.65
N GLU A 136 -14.03 19.32 14.23
CA GLU A 136 -15.12 18.53 13.66
C GLU A 136 -14.67 17.73 12.42
N LEU A 137 -13.98 18.41 11.50
CA LEU A 137 -13.48 17.78 10.28
C LEU A 137 -12.48 16.68 10.60
N ALA A 138 -11.56 16.92 11.54
CA ALA A 138 -10.57 15.92 11.95
C ALA A 138 -11.22 14.66 12.53
N TYR A 139 -12.19 14.80 13.45
CA TYR A 139 -12.91 13.65 14.00
C TYR A 139 -13.75 12.93 12.96
N ARG A 140 -14.36 13.66 12.02
CA ARG A 140 -15.12 13.06 10.92
C ARG A 140 -14.23 12.16 10.05
N GLU A 141 -13.07 12.67 9.61
CA GLU A 141 -12.14 11.89 8.79
C GLU A 141 -11.57 10.70 9.56
N LEU A 142 -11.27 10.87 10.86
CA LEU A 142 -10.82 9.77 11.72
C LEU A 142 -11.88 8.67 11.80
N ALA A 143 -13.15 9.02 12.08
CA ALA A 143 -14.24 8.05 12.16
C ALA A 143 -14.48 7.32 10.82
N ALA A 144 -14.41 8.05 9.70
CA ALA A 144 -14.51 7.45 8.37
C ALA A 144 -13.36 6.46 8.09
N ALA A 145 -12.13 6.81 8.50
CA ALA A 145 -10.98 5.92 8.37
C ALA A 145 -11.17 4.62 9.17
N GLU A 146 -11.69 4.71 10.39
CA GLU A 146 -11.97 3.56 11.25
C GLU A 146 -13.05 2.64 10.68
N GLN A 147 -14.08 3.24 10.09
CA GLN A 147 -15.11 2.48 9.39
C GLN A 147 -14.50 1.69 8.23
N LYS A 148 -13.64 2.32 7.41
CA LYS A 148 -12.95 1.64 6.30
C LYS A 148 -12.06 0.50 6.79
N LYS A 149 -11.30 0.71 7.87
CA LYS A 149 -10.47 -0.33 8.50
C LYS A 149 -11.32 -1.51 8.98
N THR A 150 -12.43 -1.22 9.66
CA THR A 150 -13.36 -2.24 10.15
C THR A 150 -13.95 -3.08 9.01
N ILE A 151 -14.32 -2.45 7.89
CA ILE A 151 -14.80 -3.18 6.70
C ILE A 151 -13.68 -4.06 6.11
N ALA A 152 -12.45 -3.55 6.05
CA ALA A 152 -11.29 -4.32 5.54
C ALA A 152 -11.02 -5.57 6.40
N ASP A 153 -11.06 -5.44 7.72
CA ASP A 153 -10.83 -6.53 8.67
C ASP A 153 -11.90 -7.62 8.55
N ASN A 154 -13.17 -7.21 8.41
CA ASN A 154 -14.31 -8.10 8.23
C ASN A 154 -14.45 -8.67 6.80
N THR A 155 -13.68 -8.17 5.85
CA THR A 155 -13.68 -8.70 4.48
C THR A 155 -13.05 -10.10 4.46
N ARG A 156 -13.51 -10.97 3.55
CA ARG A 156 -13.05 -12.36 3.47
C ARG A 156 -11.53 -12.46 3.24
N PRO A 157 -10.81 -13.42 3.87
CA PRO A 157 -9.34 -13.48 3.83
C PRO A 157 -8.73 -13.54 2.42
N TYR A 158 -9.38 -14.24 1.49
CA TYR A 158 -8.88 -14.44 0.12
C TYR A 158 -9.14 -13.26 -0.84
N LEU A 159 -9.78 -12.19 -0.36
CA LEU A 159 -10.06 -10.96 -1.12
C LEU A 159 -9.01 -9.88 -0.83
N GLN A 160 -7.72 -10.22 -0.89
CA GLN A 160 -6.63 -9.29 -0.56
C GLN A 160 -6.68 -7.96 -1.33
N PRO A 161 -6.97 -7.92 -2.65
CA PRO A 161 -7.00 -6.65 -3.38
C PRO A 161 -8.05 -5.67 -2.83
N ILE A 162 -9.25 -6.16 -2.50
CA ILE A 162 -10.33 -5.33 -1.94
C ILE A 162 -9.94 -4.84 -0.54
N LYS A 163 -9.33 -5.70 0.27
CA LYS A 163 -8.82 -5.31 1.59
C LYS A 163 -7.79 -4.19 1.48
N LEU A 164 -6.82 -4.33 0.59
CA LEU A 164 -5.78 -3.33 0.39
C LEU A 164 -6.34 -1.99 -0.10
N GLU A 165 -7.35 -2.01 -0.98
CA GLU A 165 -8.05 -0.80 -1.43
C GLU A 165 -8.72 -0.09 -0.25
N LEU A 166 -9.46 -0.81 0.60
CA LEU A 166 -10.10 -0.25 1.79
C LEU A 166 -9.09 0.28 2.82
N LEU A 167 -7.95 -0.42 3.00
CA LEU A 167 -6.87 0.05 3.88
C LEU A 167 -6.20 1.31 3.31
N TYR A 168 -5.98 1.37 2.01
CA TYR A 168 -5.46 2.59 1.37
C TYR A 168 -6.41 3.77 1.53
N GLU A 169 -7.73 3.56 1.36
CA GLU A 169 -8.72 4.60 1.63
C GLU A 169 -8.70 5.05 3.09
N SER A 170 -8.59 4.12 4.03
CA SER A 170 -8.44 4.40 5.46
C SER A 170 -7.20 5.26 5.74
N LEU A 171 -6.04 4.90 5.17
CA LEU A 171 -4.80 5.67 5.30
C LEU A 171 -4.95 7.10 4.76
N LYS A 172 -5.59 7.26 3.59
CA LYS A 172 -5.85 8.58 3.00
C LYS A 172 -6.68 9.47 3.93
N LEU A 173 -7.73 8.90 4.53
CA LEU A 173 -8.59 9.59 5.49
C LEU A 173 -7.84 9.94 6.78
N LEU A 174 -6.98 9.05 7.28
CA LEU A 174 -6.12 9.37 8.44
C LEU A 174 -5.16 10.52 8.16
N LYS A 175 -4.51 10.52 6.99
CA LYS A 175 -3.65 11.65 6.56
C LYS A 175 -4.44 12.95 6.49
N GLN A 176 -5.68 12.92 5.97
CA GLN A 176 -6.56 14.09 5.95
C GLN A 176 -6.97 14.56 7.34
N SER A 177 -7.34 13.64 8.25
CA SER A 177 -7.60 13.94 9.66
C SER A 177 -6.40 14.63 10.30
N ARG A 178 -5.20 14.11 10.05
CA ARG A 178 -3.94 14.65 10.58
C ARG A 178 -3.58 16.01 10.01
N LYS A 179 -4.01 16.38 8.80
CA LYS A 179 -3.89 17.77 8.30
C LYS A 179 -4.60 18.74 9.22
N TYR A 180 -5.83 18.43 9.63
CA TYR A 180 -6.57 19.28 10.56
C TYR A 180 -5.95 19.29 11.96
N VAL A 181 -5.32 18.19 12.39
CA VAL A 181 -4.51 18.18 13.62
C VAL A 181 -3.33 19.15 13.53
N VAL A 182 -2.63 19.21 12.39
CA VAL A 182 -1.54 20.18 12.19
C VAL A 182 -2.07 21.62 12.29
N LEU A 183 -3.19 21.93 11.62
CA LEU A 183 -3.79 23.27 11.69
C LEU A 183 -4.21 23.64 13.12
N LEU A 184 -4.83 22.72 13.87
CA LEU A 184 -5.16 22.91 15.27
C LEU A 184 -3.91 23.07 16.15
N SER A 185 -2.85 22.34 15.84
CA SER A 185 -1.59 22.44 16.56
C SER A 185 -0.94 23.79 16.33
N MET A 186 -1.00 24.33 15.11
CA MET A 186 -0.53 25.68 14.84
C MET A 186 -1.32 26.72 15.64
N GLU A 187 -2.64 26.56 15.77
CA GLU A 187 -3.44 27.50 16.56
C GLU A 187 -3.06 27.51 18.05
N TYR A 188 -2.85 26.32 18.64
CA TYR A 188 -2.77 26.19 20.10
C TYR A 188 -1.39 25.87 20.66
N LEU A 189 -0.42 25.52 19.81
CA LEU A 189 0.90 25.05 20.18
C LEU A 189 2.02 25.81 19.45
N SER A 190 1.71 26.83 18.64
CA SER A 190 2.74 27.67 18.02
C SER A 190 3.49 28.51 19.05
N ASP A 191 4.78 28.68 18.80
CA ASP A 191 5.67 29.58 19.53
C ASP A 191 5.34 31.06 19.22
N PHE A 192 4.80 31.32 18.02
CA PHE A 192 4.39 32.64 17.55
C PHE A 192 2.96 32.60 17.00
N PRO A 193 2.19 33.71 17.06
CA PRO A 193 0.85 33.75 16.46
C PRO A 193 0.89 33.34 14.98
N PRO A 194 0.11 32.33 14.58
CA PRO A 194 0.12 31.88 13.21
C PRO A 194 -0.65 32.86 12.32
N ASP A 195 -0.12 33.12 11.12
CA ASP A 195 -0.77 33.95 10.10
C ASP A 195 -0.42 33.40 8.70
N PRO A 196 -0.99 32.24 8.32
CA PRO A 196 -0.65 31.61 7.06
C PRO A 196 -1.17 32.47 5.88
N GLU A 197 -0.26 32.88 5.00
CA GLU A 197 -0.60 33.61 3.76
C GLU A 197 -1.52 32.78 2.84
N SER A 198 -1.40 31.45 2.89
CA SER A 198 -2.26 30.50 2.17
C SER A 198 -2.41 29.18 2.93
N GLU A 199 -3.53 28.48 2.68
CA GLU A 199 -3.76 27.11 3.18
C GLU A 199 -3.22 26.03 2.23
N ASP A 200 -2.39 26.40 1.25
CA ASP A 200 -1.74 25.44 0.37
C ASP A 200 -0.55 24.74 1.05
N PHE A 201 0.04 23.76 0.36
CA PHE A 201 1.16 22.99 0.90
C PHE A 201 2.33 23.89 1.32
N LEU A 202 2.73 24.85 0.50
CA LEU A 202 3.89 25.70 0.75
C LEU A 202 3.60 26.75 1.81
N GLY A 203 2.41 27.37 1.80
CA GLY A 203 1.97 28.32 2.82
C GLY A 203 2.00 27.71 4.21
N ILE A 204 1.40 26.53 4.38
CA ILE A 204 1.43 25.81 5.65
C ILE A 204 2.84 25.36 6.03
N LEU A 205 3.66 24.93 5.08
CA LEU A 205 5.05 24.53 5.37
C LEU A 205 5.90 25.71 5.85
N ASN A 206 5.80 26.86 5.18
CA ASN A 206 6.47 28.09 5.58
C ASN A 206 6.04 28.51 6.98
N GLU A 207 4.75 28.39 7.26
CA GLU A 207 4.20 28.73 8.55
C GLU A 207 4.61 27.77 9.65
N ILE A 208 4.72 26.46 9.38
CA ILE A 208 5.33 25.49 10.30
C ILE A 208 6.77 25.91 10.63
N ASN A 209 7.56 26.28 9.62
CA ASN A 209 8.95 26.69 9.81
C ASN A 209 9.08 27.98 10.64
N ARG A 210 8.10 28.89 10.53
CA ARG A 210 8.07 30.18 11.22
C ARG A 210 7.49 30.08 12.64
N ALA A 211 6.28 29.56 12.78
CA ALA A 211 5.47 29.62 13.98
C ALA A 211 5.66 28.40 14.91
N MET A 212 6.05 27.25 14.37
CA MET A 212 6.29 26.01 15.15
C MET A 212 7.79 25.73 15.32
N PHE A 213 8.63 26.77 15.46
CA PHE A 213 10.09 26.68 15.39
C PHE A 213 10.68 25.56 16.27
N SER A 214 10.19 25.43 17.50
CA SER A 214 10.66 24.42 18.47
C SER A 214 10.41 22.97 18.04
N ARG A 215 9.41 22.74 17.18
CA ARG A 215 8.96 21.41 16.72
C ARG A 215 8.88 21.33 15.19
N LYS A 216 9.59 22.21 14.49
CA LYS A 216 9.46 22.38 13.03
C LYS A 216 9.67 21.07 12.27
N ASP A 217 10.68 20.28 12.64
CA ASP A 217 11.05 19.06 11.91
C ASP A 217 9.98 17.97 12.07
N GLU A 218 9.37 17.90 13.25
CA GLU A 218 8.27 16.99 13.54
C GLU A 218 7.04 17.33 12.68
N PHE A 219 6.58 18.58 12.75
CA PHE A 219 5.39 19.02 12.00
C PHE A 219 5.62 19.06 10.50
N ALA A 220 6.83 19.38 10.04
CA ALA A 220 7.18 19.32 8.62
C ALA A 220 7.13 17.89 8.10
N LYS A 221 7.70 16.90 8.80
CA LYS A 221 7.58 15.48 8.43
C LYS A 221 6.12 15.03 8.33
N ILE A 222 5.29 15.42 9.29
CA ILE A 222 3.84 15.13 9.28
C ILE A 222 3.17 15.79 8.08
N HIS A 223 3.47 17.06 7.80
CA HIS A 223 2.87 17.80 6.70
C HIS A 223 3.23 17.24 5.32
N PHE A 224 4.50 16.87 5.12
CA PHE A 224 4.95 16.14 3.94
C PHE A 224 4.25 14.79 3.81
N ASP A 225 4.17 14.03 4.91
CA ASP A 225 3.51 12.74 4.93
C ASP A 225 2.02 12.83 4.55
N ASN A 226 1.31 13.84 5.07
CA ASN A 226 -0.10 14.08 4.79
C ASN A 226 -0.38 14.40 3.31
N HIS A 227 0.65 14.81 2.56
CA HIS A 227 0.59 15.10 1.12
C HIS A 227 1.25 14.01 0.26
N PHE A 228 1.60 12.87 0.86
CA PHE A 228 2.29 11.76 0.19
C PHE A 228 3.66 12.15 -0.37
N HIS A 229 4.37 13.06 0.31
CA HIS A 229 5.73 13.49 -0.04
C HIS A 229 6.75 12.96 0.97
N ALA A 230 7.96 12.64 0.48
CA ALA A 230 9.10 12.33 1.34
C ALA A 230 9.80 13.63 1.77
N TYR A 231 10.10 13.78 3.06
CA TYR A 231 10.66 15.00 3.64
C TYR A 231 12.14 15.21 3.30
N SER A 232 12.97 14.16 3.41
CA SER A 232 14.42 14.23 3.24
C SER A 232 14.92 13.94 1.82
N GLY A 233 14.02 13.83 0.84
CA GLY A 233 14.36 13.39 -0.52
C GLY A 233 14.77 11.92 -0.64
N GLU A 234 14.93 11.21 0.48
CA GLU A 234 15.20 9.77 0.49
C GLU A 234 13.92 9.02 0.12
N ASN A 235 13.82 8.65 -1.16
CA ASN A 235 12.75 7.80 -1.66
C ASN A 235 13.14 6.34 -1.42
N LEU A 236 12.66 5.76 -0.31
CA LEU A 236 12.94 4.37 0.04
C LEU A 236 12.46 3.40 -1.04
N TYR A 237 11.33 3.70 -1.69
CA TYR A 237 10.85 2.91 -2.82
C TYR A 237 11.89 2.81 -3.93
N ASP A 238 12.38 3.94 -4.44
CA ASP A 238 13.34 3.95 -5.56
C ASP A 238 14.66 3.29 -5.15
N THR A 239 15.10 3.52 -3.91
CA THR A 239 16.33 2.95 -3.35
C THR A 239 16.26 1.42 -3.32
N TYR A 240 15.20 0.86 -2.75
CA TYR A 240 15.03 -0.59 -2.66
C TYR A 240 14.65 -1.23 -3.99
N TRP A 241 13.98 -0.51 -4.88
CA TRP A 241 13.67 -1.01 -6.21
C TRP A 241 14.93 -1.16 -7.09
N GLN A 242 15.83 -0.17 -7.03
CA GLN A 242 17.07 -0.18 -7.81
C GLN A 242 18.06 -1.23 -7.30
N ASN A 243 18.18 -1.38 -5.98
CA ASN A 243 19.09 -2.33 -5.34
C ASN A 243 18.33 -3.19 -4.32
N PRO A 244 17.52 -4.17 -4.78
CA PRO A 244 16.62 -4.93 -3.92
C PRO A 244 17.34 -5.91 -2.99
N ALA A 245 18.58 -6.32 -3.29
CA ALA A 245 19.31 -7.32 -2.50
C ALA A 245 18.47 -8.60 -2.25
N LEU A 246 17.99 -9.23 -3.34
CA LEU A 246 17.05 -10.36 -3.28
C LEU A 246 17.61 -11.61 -2.58
N GLU A 247 18.93 -11.68 -2.37
CA GLU A 247 19.58 -12.68 -1.51
C GLU A 247 19.08 -12.63 -0.06
N GLU A 248 18.56 -11.50 0.41
CA GLU A 248 17.99 -11.38 1.75
C GLU A 248 16.70 -12.19 1.93
N LEU A 249 16.00 -12.54 0.84
CA LEU A 249 14.81 -13.40 0.86
C LEU A 249 15.15 -14.85 1.27
N GLU A 250 16.41 -15.26 1.15
CA GLU A 250 16.90 -16.57 1.61
C GLU A 250 16.92 -16.66 3.15
N LYS A 251 16.74 -15.53 3.85
CA LYS A 251 16.64 -15.44 5.31
C LYS A 251 15.23 -15.00 5.73
N PRO A 252 14.71 -15.53 6.86
CA PRO A 252 13.39 -15.15 7.34
C PRO A 252 13.41 -13.71 7.86
N LEU A 253 12.29 -13.00 7.73
CA LEU A 253 12.06 -11.73 8.42
C LEU A 253 11.21 -12.00 9.66
N GLY A 254 11.87 -12.46 10.73
CA GLY A 254 11.20 -12.90 11.95
C GLY A 254 10.11 -13.93 11.67
N ASP A 255 8.95 -13.77 12.31
CA ASP A 255 7.76 -14.61 12.09
C ASP A 255 6.83 -14.07 10.98
N VAL A 256 7.19 -12.93 10.36
CA VAL A 256 6.34 -12.21 9.40
C VAL A 256 6.45 -12.79 8.00
N ASP A 257 7.68 -13.15 7.59
CA ASP A 257 7.96 -13.71 6.28
C ASP A 257 8.99 -14.84 6.38
N ALA A 258 8.61 -16.05 5.98
CA ALA A 258 9.47 -17.22 6.08
C ALA A 258 10.55 -17.23 4.98
N ALA A 259 11.74 -17.73 5.31
CA ALA A 259 12.74 -18.00 4.28
C ALA A 259 12.22 -19.01 3.27
N TYR A 260 12.59 -18.85 2.01
CA TYR A 260 12.37 -19.87 0.99
C TYR A 260 13.56 -19.98 0.05
N LEU A 261 13.80 -21.20 -0.41
CA LEU A 261 14.94 -21.53 -1.26
C LEU A 261 14.72 -20.96 -2.65
N ARG A 262 15.46 -19.90 -3.00
CA ARG A 262 15.58 -19.47 -4.39
C ARG A 262 16.37 -20.54 -5.14
N LEU A 263 15.72 -21.28 -6.04
CA LEU A 263 16.42 -22.08 -7.03
C LEU A 263 17.15 -21.10 -7.96
N ARG A 264 18.39 -20.74 -7.63
CA ARG A 264 19.27 -19.97 -8.51
C ARG A 264 19.45 -20.81 -9.77
N ARG A 265 18.67 -20.52 -10.81
CA ARG A 265 19.07 -20.89 -12.16
C ARG A 265 20.28 -20.03 -12.46
N HIS A 266 21.47 -20.56 -12.15
CA HIS A 266 22.68 -20.07 -12.78
C HIS A 266 22.40 -20.11 -14.28
N ALA A 267 22.22 -18.93 -14.88
CA ALA A 267 22.22 -18.83 -16.32
C ALA A 267 23.55 -19.45 -16.76
N LYS A 268 23.49 -20.64 -17.37
CA LYS A 268 24.62 -21.17 -18.10
C LYS A 268 24.92 -20.13 -19.17
N ARG A 269 25.97 -19.35 -18.93
CA ARG A 269 26.60 -18.51 -19.95
C ARG A 269 27.19 -19.42 -21.02
#